data_AF-A0A2T4BVM8-F1
#
_entry.id   AF-A0A2T4BVM8-F1
#
_cell.length_a   1.000
_cell.length_b   1.000
_cell.length_c   1.000
_cell.angle_alpha   90.00
_cell.angle_beta   90.00
_cell.angle_gamma   90.00
#
_symmetry.space_group_name_H-M   'P 1'
#
loop_
_entity.id
_entity.type
_entity.pdbx_description
1 polymer ?
#
loop_
_entity_poly.entity_id
_entity_poly.type
_entity_poly.pdbx_seq_one_letter_code
_entity_poly.pdbx_strand_id
1 'polypeptide(L)'
;MTSPWFSPRSTTGGSGGAGGNSRPANTSPDCALSNQDFSTPSTGWQLDDFVLDPGYVASREELRWLLLNTAQTAPSSPAHGDSFVSGPDSQGGEDLSSAQHETSHLLSQGRRIEYLKNYISQVAPWLDMFDSSRAFGMQVPLLAQTSPALLCAILAISARQMERKEASNGTSTSQKSFDSLELYQESIRLLTPLLEAHDQAVIPICVILCCLEMMSASARDWRRHLEGCAALFDAFQVHGFCGGLLQAVFWCHARMDLCGALISDGTQSTIIPPLAWLPPGTDESNARQYFQKMQDPDLHANYAVYLCAKACELISDRTHHDELGVSNGCTAEVFSSRWTRLWDDLQAWIDDRPYELLPLQTVESRPFPQILYLHWAAISSNQLYHTACILLLSSMPRGQNPIPGAAGSSIWHAKRTCGISLTNPHHGCLNNAIQPLWLAGRLLTHEAEHSILVDLIRDIESTTGWGTCWRIPDLGAAWGYSVRRRNRSEHAHVDKSLN
;
A
#
# COMPACT_ATOMS: atom_id res chain seq x y z
N MET A 1 23.29 -16.84 58.01
CA MET A 1 22.95 -18.01 58.85
C MET A 1 21.70 -18.63 58.22
N THR A 2 21.63 -19.86 57.74
CA THR A 2 22.53 -21.01 57.65
C THR A 2 21.82 -21.98 56.69
N SER A 3 22.47 -22.39 55.60
CA SER A 3 22.23 -23.72 55.01
C SER A 3 22.61 -24.80 56.06
N PRO A 4 22.22 -26.08 55.92
CA PRO A 4 23.16 -26.99 55.25
C PRO A 4 22.54 -28.21 54.50
N TRP A 5 23.07 -28.60 53.32
CA TRP A 5 23.99 -29.74 53.01
C TRP A 5 23.39 -31.18 53.09
N PHE A 6 23.53 -31.97 52.00
CA PHE A 6 24.58 -33.02 51.84
C PHE A 6 24.36 -33.90 50.58
N SER A 7 25.42 -34.06 49.77
CA SER A 7 25.69 -35.11 48.76
C SER A 7 26.20 -36.42 49.46
N PRO A 8 26.96 -37.39 48.89
CA PRO A 8 27.44 -37.71 47.51
C PRO A 8 27.56 -39.24 47.16
N ARG A 9 28.28 -39.56 46.05
CA ARG A 9 29.07 -40.78 45.66
C ARG A 9 28.54 -41.63 44.48
N SER A 10 29.19 -41.68 43.29
CA SER A 10 30.47 -42.34 42.85
C SER A 10 30.30 -43.88 42.70
N THR A 11 30.80 -44.65 41.72
CA THR A 11 31.81 -44.55 40.63
C THR A 11 31.89 -45.91 39.88
N THR A 12 32.58 -45.96 38.73
CA THR A 12 33.22 -47.12 38.03
C THR A 12 32.35 -48.11 37.25
N GLY A 13 32.71 -48.64 36.07
CA GLY A 13 33.91 -48.52 35.23
C GLY A 13 33.94 -49.59 34.10
N GLY A 14 34.83 -49.38 33.11
CA GLY A 14 35.35 -50.39 32.16
C GLY A 14 34.64 -50.49 30.80
N SER A 15 35.24 -50.77 29.64
CA SER A 15 36.59 -50.68 29.04
C SER A 15 36.57 -51.57 27.79
N GLY A 16 37.20 -51.12 26.69
CA GLY A 16 37.54 -51.94 25.51
C GLY A 16 36.79 -51.54 24.23
N GLY A 17 37.39 -51.35 23.06
CA GLY A 17 38.78 -51.44 22.66
C GLY A 17 38.88 -51.19 21.15
N ALA A 18 39.85 -50.35 20.77
CA ALA A 18 40.74 -50.39 19.61
C ALA A 18 40.21 -50.57 18.16
N GLY A 19 40.63 -49.64 17.28
CA GLY A 19 41.02 -49.95 15.90
C GLY A 19 40.75 -48.84 14.86
N GLY A 20 41.81 -48.31 14.23
CA GLY A 20 41.75 -47.92 12.81
C GLY A 20 41.97 -46.45 12.42
N ASN A 21 43.24 -46.08 12.26
CA ASN A 21 43.86 -45.11 11.34
C ASN A 21 43.03 -44.28 10.31
N SER A 22 43.56 -43.05 10.07
CA SER A 22 43.72 -42.30 8.79
C SER A 22 42.88 -41.01 8.61
N ARG A 23 43.58 -39.86 8.50
CA ARG A 23 43.11 -38.58 7.91
C ARG A 23 43.16 -38.65 6.36
N PRO A 24 42.74 -37.60 5.61
CA PRO A 24 41.48 -36.86 5.62
C PRO A 24 40.85 -36.80 4.19
N ALA A 25 39.55 -36.54 4.06
CA ALA A 25 38.98 -36.15 2.76
C ALA A 25 37.78 -35.23 2.93
N ASN A 26 37.83 -34.09 2.22
CA ASN A 26 36.71 -33.20 1.93
C ASN A 26 35.49 -33.98 1.45
N THR A 27 34.29 -33.59 1.91
CA THR A 27 33.07 -33.38 1.09
C THR A 27 31.92 -32.95 2.00
N SER A 28 31.29 -31.82 1.69
CA SER A 28 29.95 -31.48 2.19
C SER A 28 28.94 -32.56 1.79
N PRO A 29 27.85 -32.70 2.55
CA PRO A 29 26.55 -32.50 1.90
C PRO A 29 25.50 -31.81 2.78
N ASP A 30 24.81 -30.86 2.16
CA ASP A 30 23.36 -30.65 2.18
C ASP A 30 22.59 -31.00 3.47
N CYS A 31 22.37 -29.98 4.29
CA CYS A 31 21.30 -30.00 5.28
C CYS A 31 20.01 -29.52 4.60
N ALA A 32 19.24 -30.48 4.08
CA ALA A 32 17.83 -30.29 3.76
C ALA A 32 17.07 -30.03 5.06
N LEU A 33 16.86 -28.76 5.40
CA LEU A 33 15.93 -28.35 6.44
C LEU A 33 14.58 -28.03 5.80
N SER A 34 13.57 -28.75 6.27
CA SER A 34 12.17 -28.68 5.87
C SER A 34 11.61 -27.26 6.02
N ASN A 35 11.12 -26.70 4.91
CA ASN A 35 10.24 -25.54 4.85
C ASN A 35 8.87 -25.86 5.48
N GLN A 36 8.78 -25.84 6.81
CA GLN A 36 7.50 -25.76 7.50
C GLN A 36 7.50 -24.64 8.55
N ASP A 37 6.59 -23.70 8.29
CA ASP A 37 5.86 -22.85 9.24
C ASP A 37 6.45 -21.49 9.67
N PHE A 38 6.51 -20.59 8.68
CA PHE A 38 6.08 -19.19 8.85
C PHE A 38 5.05 -18.84 7.75
N SER A 39 3.86 -19.45 7.83
CA SER A 39 2.75 -19.10 6.96
C SER A 39 1.81 -18.15 7.71
N THR A 40 1.85 -16.86 7.38
CA THR A 40 0.70 -15.97 7.64
C THR A 40 -0.56 -16.58 7.02
N PRO A 41 -1.74 -16.52 7.68
CA PRO A 41 -2.94 -17.21 7.24
C PRO A 41 -3.62 -16.49 6.05
N SER A 42 -2.89 -16.30 4.95
CA SER A 42 -3.41 -15.74 3.70
C SER A 42 -4.14 -16.78 2.84
N THR A 43 -4.28 -18.02 3.29
CA THR A 43 -4.77 -19.16 2.48
C THR A 43 -6.30 -19.24 2.36
N GLY A 44 -7.05 -18.39 3.07
CA GLY A 44 -8.52 -18.41 3.06
C GLY A 44 -9.19 -17.50 2.03
N TRP A 45 -8.42 -16.81 1.18
CA TRP A 45 -8.95 -15.87 0.20
C TRP A 45 -9.40 -16.56 -1.08
N GLN A 46 -10.68 -16.42 -1.40
CA GLN A 46 -11.22 -16.85 -2.68
C GLN A 46 -10.84 -15.77 -3.69
N LEU A 47 -9.82 -16.04 -4.50
CA LEU A 47 -9.50 -15.22 -5.66
C LEU A 47 -10.75 -15.15 -6.56
N ASP A 48 -11.07 -13.96 -7.03
CA ASP A 48 -12.10 -13.74 -8.03
C ASP A 48 -11.66 -14.35 -9.37
N ASP A 49 -12.61 -14.79 -10.19
CA ASP A 49 -12.36 -15.49 -11.47
C ASP A 49 -11.45 -14.67 -12.38
N PHE A 50 -11.53 -13.33 -12.31
CA PHE A 50 -10.64 -12.39 -12.99
C PHE A 50 -9.14 -12.65 -12.72
N VAL A 51 -8.77 -12.90 -11.46
CA VAL A 51 -7.36 -13.07 -11.05
C VAL A 51 -6.80 -14.42 -11.52
N LEU A 52 -7.69 -15.39 -11.69
CA LEU A 52 -7.37 -16.74 -12.15
C LEU A 52 -7.41 -16.85 -13.69
N ASP A 53 -7.87 -15.81 -14.38
CA ASP A 53 -7.93 -15.79 -15.84
C ASP A 53 -6.51 -15.90 -16.43
N PRO A 54 -6.24 -16.90 -17.30
CA PRO A 54 -4.91 -17.07 -17.88
C PRO A 54 -4.44 -15.88 -18.72
N GLY A 55 -5.36 -15.18 -19.39
CA GLY A 55 -5.07 -13.98 -20.18
C GLY A 55 -4.66 -12.82 -19.28
N TYR A 56 -5.33 -12.62 -18.15
CA TYR A 56 -4.92 -11.64 -17.14
C TYR A 56 -3.51 -11.93 -16.62
N VAL A 57 -3.26 -13.17 -16.19
CA VAL A 57 -1.94 -13.57 -15.64
C VAL A 57 -0.83 -13.34 -16.66
N ALA A 58 -1.03 -13.70 -17.93
CA ALA A 58 -0.06 -13.49 -18.99
C ALA A 58 0.23 -11.99 -19.20
N SER A 59 -0.80 -11.17 -19.38
CA SER A 59 -0.65 -9.72 -19.63
C SER A 59 -0.04 -8.98 -18.44
N ARG A 60 -0.30 -9.43 -17.22
CA ARG A 60 0.32 -8.90 -16.00
C ARG A 60 1.82 -9.18 -15.93
N GLU A 61 2.26 -10.39 -16.27
CA GLU A 61 3.69 -10.70 -16.32
C GLU A 61 4.39 -9.99 -17.50
N GLU A 62 3.70 -9.84 -18.63
CA GLU A 62 4.16 -9.03 -19.77
C GLU A 62 4.36 -7.57 -19.38
N LEU A 63 3.35 -6.93 -18.78
CA LEU A 63 3.46 -5.55 -18.31
C LEU A 63 4.65 -5.41 -17.36
N ARG A 64 4.75 -6.27 -16.34
CA ARG A 64 5.87 -6.24 -15.39
C ARG A 64 7.22 -6.35 -16.10
N TRP A 65 7.36 -7.25 -17.06
CA TRP A 65 8.59 -7.40 -17.84
C TRP A 65 8.91 -6.12 -18.63
N LEU A 66 7.92 -5.53 -19.30
CA LEU A 66 8.07 -4.29 -20.06
C LEU A 66 8.56 -3.14 -19.16
N LEU A 67 7.94 -2.93 -17.99
CA LEU A 67 8.33 -1.86 -17.06
C LEU A 67 9.78 -1.99 -16.59
N LEU A 68 10.17 -3.21 -16.19
CA LEU A 68 11.53 -3.48 -15.71
C LEU A 68 12.57 -3.36 -16.83
N ASN A 69 12.24 -3.82 -18.04
CA ASN A 69 13.13 -3.71 -19.20
C ASN A 69 13.33 -2.24 -19.60
N THR A 70 12.26 -1.47 -19.71
CA THR A 70 12.33 -0.02 -20.01
C THR A 70 13.15 0.73 -18.98
N ALA A 71 12.97 0.44 -17.68
CA ALA A 71 13.77 1.05 -16.62
C ALA A 71 15.28 0.76 -16.77
N GLN A 72 15.65 -0.44 -17.21
CA GLN A 72 17.05 -0.82 -17.44
C GLN A 72 17.65 -0.20 -18.69
N THR A 73 16.85 0.05 -19.73
CA THR A 73 17.32 0.62 -21.00
C THR A 73 17.24 2.14 -21.06
N ALA A 74 16.67 2.79 -20.04
CA ALA A 74 16.47 4.23 -20.01
C ALA A 74 17.80 5.00 -20.06
N PRO A 75 17.87 6.11 -20.83
CA PRO A 75 19.06 6.96 -20.88
C PRO A 75 19.31 7.65 -19.54
N SER A 76 20.58 7.90 -19.21
CA SER A 76 21.03 8.43 -17.90
C SER A 76 20.59 9.87 -17.57
N SER A 77 19.90 10.55 -18.49
CA SER A 77 19.26 11.84 -18.29
C SER A 77 18.09 11.95 -19.27
N PRO A 78 16.90 11.45 -18.91
CA PRO A 78 15.72 11.76 -19.67
C PRO A 78 15.51 13.27 -19.58
N ALA A 79 15.36 13.94 -20.72
CA ALA A 79 15.03 15.36 -20.72
C ALA A 79 13.69 15.53 -19.98
N HIS A 80 13.68 16.29 -18.88
CA HIS A 80 12.43 16.76 -18.27
C HIS A 80 11.77 17.72 -19.25
N GLY A 81 10.96 17.19 -20.16
CA GLY A 81 10.04 17.99 -20.96
C GLY A 81 8.82 18.28 -20.10
N ASP A 82 8.62 19.55 -19.71
CA ASP A 82 7.43 20.05 -19.00
C ASP A 82 6.14 19.98 -19.84
N SER A 83 6.06 19.08 -20.82
CA SER A 83 4.98 19.03 -21.81
C SER A 83 4.52 17.60 -22.03
N PHE A 84 3.54 17.19 -21.22
CA PHE A 84 2.63 16.07 -21.54
C PHE A 84 1.70 16.38 -22.74
N VAL A 85 1.93 17.51 -23.42
CA VAL A 85 1.21 17.92 -24.63
C VAL A 85 2.05 17.53 -25.84
N SER A 86 1.87 16.30 -26.30
CA SER A 86 2.35 15.90 -27.63
C SER A 86 1.49 16.61 -28.67
N GLY A 87 2.09 17.52 -29.45
CA GLY A 87 1.49 17.99 -30.69
C GLY A 87 1.35 16.83 -31.69
N PRO A 88 0.46 16.91 -32.69
CA PRO A 88 0.23 15.83 -33.62
C PRO A 88 1.40 15.73 -34.62
N ASP A 89 2.51 15.13 -34.23
CA ASP A 89 3.58 14.78 -35.16
C ASP A 89 3.17 13.55 -35.96
N SER A 90 2.89 13.84 -37.23
CA SER A 90 2.37 12.91 -38.22
C SER A 90 3.51 12.12 -38.84
N GLN A 91 3.86 10.96 -38.29
CA GLN A 91 4.67 9.94 -38.98
C GLN A 91 4.53 8.56 -38.33
N GLY A 92 3.60 7.74 -38.86
CA GLY A 92 3.32 6.36 -38.43
C GLY A 92 1.96 5.86 -38.94
N GLY A 93 1.68 5.99 -40.23
CA GLY A 93 0.32 6.07 -40.76
C GLY A 93 -0.49 4.78 -40.91
N GLU A 94 0.07 3.58 -40.71
CA GLU A 94 -0.64 2.32 -41.03
C GLU A 94 -1.01 1.48 -39.79
N ASP A 95 -0.09 1.26 -38.83
CA ASP A 95 -0.37 0.48 -37.60
C ASP A 95 -1.27 1.19 -36.59
N LEU A 96 -1.19 2.53 -36.51
CA LEU A 96 -2.05 3.34 -35.64
C LEU A 96 -3.53 3.31 -36.06
N SER A 97 -3.81 3.15 -37.36
CA SER A 97 -5.19 3.14 -37.89
C SER A 97 -5.95 1.85 -37.53
N SER A 98 -5.25 0.71 -37.52
CA SER A 98 -5.78 -0.59 -37.09
C SER A 98 -6.07 -0.61 -35.59
N ALA A 99 -5.10 -0.18 -34.78
CA ALA A 99 -5.24 -0.03 -33.34
C ALA A 99 -6.39 0.93 -32.96
N GLN A 100 -6.51 2.06 -33.67
CA GLN A 100 -7.63 2.98 -33.49
C GLN A 100 -8.98 2.35 -33.87
N HIS A 101 -9.04 1.47 -34.87
CA HIS A 101 -10.29 0.79 -35.24
C HIS A 101 -10.74 -0.28 -34.24
N GLU A 102 -9.83 -1.08 -33.69
CA GLU A 102 -10.14 -2.07 -32.63
C GLU A 102 -10.50 -1.40 -31.31
N THR A 103 -9.72 -0.39 -30.88
CA THR A 103 -10.06 0.46 -29.74
C THR A 103 -11.42 1.14 -29.95
N SER A 104 -11.71 1.67 -31.15
CA SER A 104 -12.99 2.29 -31.46
C SER A 104 -14.15 1.29 -31.38
N HIS A 105 -13.95 0.02 -31.77
CA HIS A 105 -14.96 -1.03 -31.63
C HIS A 105 -15.27 -1.36 -30.16
N LEU A 106 -14.25 -1.58 -29.32
CA LEU A 106 -14.41 -1.78 -27.86
C LEU A 106 -15.13 -0.59 -27.19
N LEU A 107 -14.76 0.63 -27.60
CA LEU A 107 -15.33 1.87 -27.08
C LEU A 107 -16.73 2.19 -27.66
N SER A 108 -17.11 1.62 -28.80
CA SER A 108 -18.39 1.84 -29.49
C SER A 108 -19.57 1.06 -28.89
N GLN A 109 -19.31 0.09 -28.01
CA GLN A 109 -20.34 -0.74 -27.35
C GLN A 109 -21.19 0.01 -26.29
N GLY A 110 -21.07 1.34 -26.19
CA GLY A 110 -21.99 2.18 -25.40
C GLY A 110 -21.64 2.34 -23.91
N ARG A 111 -20.74 1.53 -23.35
CA ARG A 111 -20.33 1.63 -21.92
C ARG A 111 -19.20 2.64 -21.64
N ARG A 112 -18.56 3.22 -22.67
CA ARG A 112 -17.45 4.19 -22.47
C ARG A 112 -17.84 5.35 -21.54
N ILE A 113 -19.01 5.96 -21.76
CA ILE A 113 -19.48 7.09 -20.94
C ILE A 113 -19.81 6.64 -19.51
N GLU A 114 -20.32 5.41 -19.34
CA GLU A 114 -20.58 4.81 -18.04
C GLU A 114 -19.29 4.68 -17.22
N TYR A 115 -18.24 4.10 -17.81
CA TYR A 115 -16.94 3.99 -17.16
C TYR A 115 -16.26 5.33 -16.93
N LEU A 116 -16.34 6.30 -17.85
CA LEU A 116 -15.79 7.64 -17.58
C LEU A 116 -16.52 8.34 -16.43
N LYS A 117 -17.85 8.20 -16.34
CA LYS A 117 -18.63 8.73 -15.20
C LYS A 117 -18.21 8.06 -13.90
N ASN A 118 -18.04 6.74 -13.89
CA ASN A 118 -17.57 6.02 -12.71
C ASN A 118 -16.12 6.38 -12.37
N TYR A 119 -15.24 6.53 -13.36
CA TYR A 119 -13.86 6.97 -13.14
C TYR A 119 -13.80 8.32 -12.43
N ILE A 120 -14.50 9.33 -12.96
CA ILE A 120 -14.45 10.70 -12.42
C ILE A 120 -15.09 10.77 -11.02
N SER A 121 -16.21 10.05 -10.80
CA SER A 121 -16.99 10.16 -9.57
C SER A 121 -16.54 9.22 -8.46
N GLN A 122 -16.08 8.03 -8.82
CA GLN A 122 -15.63 7.01 -7.89
C GLN A 122 -14.11 6.91 -7.92
N VAL A 123 -13.47 6.71 -9.09
CA VAL A 123 -12.03 6.34 -9.23
C VAL A 123 -11.03 7.43 -8.85
N ALA A 124 -11.07 8.55 -9.55
CA ALA A 124 -10.09 9.61 -9.38
C ALA A 124 -9.96 10.14 -7.93
N PRO A 125 -11.05 10.29 -7.15
CA PRO A 125 -10.96 10.76 -5.76
C PRO A 125 -10.07 9.93 -4.81
N TRP A 126 -9.80 8.64 -5.07
CA TRP A 126 -8.84 7.86 -4.26
C TRP A 126 -7.42 8.23 -4.60
N LEU A 127 -7.16 8.41 -5.89
CA LEU A 127 -5.84 8.68 -6.43
C LEU A 127 -5.42 10.12 -6.07
N ASP A 128 -6.38 11.05 -6.07
CA ASP A 128 -6.18 12.48 -5.74
C ASP A 128 -6.21 12.79 -4.23
N MET A 129 -6.14 11.80 -3.33
CA MET A 129 -6.41 12.06 -1.92
C MET A 129 -5.51 13.14 -1.29
N PHE A 130 -4.23 13.19 -1.61
CA PHE A 130 -3.34 14.28 -1.15
C PHE A 130 -2.95 15.17 -2.34
N ASP A 131 -3.93 15.47 -3.20
CA ASP A 131 -3.77 16.35 -4.35
C ASP A 131 -5.06 17.16 -4.64
N SER A 132 -5.09 18.37 -4.12
CA SER A 132 -6.16 19.35 -4.33
C SER A 132 -6.21 19.86 -5.77
N SER A 133 -5.13 19.69 -6.56
CA SER A 133 -5.12 20.01 -7.99
C SER A 133 -5.87 18.98 -8.84
N ARG A 134 -6.21 17.83 -8.24
CA ARG A 134 -6.96 16.73 -8.85
C ARG A 134 -6.35 16.25 -10.15
N ALA A 135 -5.07 15.89 -10.13
CA ALA A 135 -4.34 15.43 -11.30
C ALA A 135 -5.04 14.22 -11.96
N PHE A 136 -5.49 13.23 -11.18
CA PHE A 136 -6.23 12.09 -11.70
C PHE A 136 -7.67 12.43 -12.08
N GLY A 137 -8.31 13.40 -11.42
CA GLY A 137 -9.69 13.79 -11.70
C GLY A 137 -9.87 14.77 -12.86
N MET A 138 -8.81 15.51 -13.21
CA MET A 138 -8.86 16.58 -14.21
C MET A 138 -7.80 16.40 -15.30
N GLN A 139 -6.52 16.31 -14.92
CA GLN A 139 -5.41 16.30 -15.90
C GLN A 139 -5.38 14.98 -16.67
N VAL A 140 -5.47 13.84 -15.98
CA VAL A 140 -5.46 12.51 -16.60
C VAL A 140 -6.61 12.31 -17.61
N PRO A 141 -7.88 12.64 -17.31
CA PRO A 141 -8.96 12.57 -18.30
C PRO A 141 -8.76 13.47 -19.52
N LEU A 142 -8.14 14.64 -19.35
CA LEU A 142 -7.81 15.53 -20.46
C LEU A 142 -6.73 14.90 -21.36
N LEU A 143 -5.66 14.37 -20.77
CA LEU A 143 -4.61 13.64 -21.48
C LEU A 143 -5.14 12.38 -22.18
N ALA A 144 -6.10 11.69 -21.59
CA ALA A 144 -6.74 10.51 -22.17
C ALA A 144 -7.53 10.80 -23.45
N GLN A 145 -7.84 12.07 -23.78
CA GLN A 145 -8.49 12.41 -25.05
C GLN A 145 -7.56 12.21 -26.25
N THR A 146 -6.25 12.36 -26.04
CA THR A 146 -5.21 12.23 -27.06
C THR A 146 -4.31 11.02 -26.86
N SER A 147 -4.46 10.29 -25.75
CA SER A 147 -3.72 9.05 -25.47
C SER A 147 -4.66 7.84 -25.37
N PRO A 148 -4.76 7.01 -26.42
CA PRO A 148 -5.58 5.80 -26.40
C PRO A 148 -5.18 4.80 -25.30
N ALA A 149 -3.89 4.64 -25.04
CA ALA A 149 -3.39 3.78 -23.96
C ALA A 149 -3.90 4.25 -22.59
N LEU A 150 -3.78 5.55 -22.30
CA LEU A 150 -4.28 6.10 -21.05
C LEU A 150 -5.81 6.02 -20.92
N LEU A 151 -6.53 6.22 -22.03
CA LEU A 151 -7.98 6.03 -22.06
C LEU A 151 -8.36 4.59 -21.71
N CYS A 152 -7.71 3.59 -22.31
CA CYS A 152 -7.95 2.19 -21.97
C CYS A 152 -7.64 1.90 -20.50
N ALA A 153 -6.54 2.43 -19.95
CA ALA A 153 -6.20 2.26 -18.53
C ALA A 153 -7.26 2.83 -17.58
N ILE A 154 -7.74 4.07 -17.80
CA ILE A 154 -8.75 4.68 -16.93
C ILE A 154 -10.11 3.97 -17.02
N LEU A 155 -10.45 3.44 -18.19
CA LEU A 155 -11.66 2.65 -18.38
C LEU A 155 -11.52 1.27 -17.72
N ALA A 156 -10.36 0.63 -17.85
CA ALA A 156 -10.08 -0.68 -17.27
C ALA A 156 -10.23 -0.65 -15.74
N ILE A 157 -9.58 0.29 -15.05
CA ILE A 157 -9.66 0.40 -13.59
C ILE A 157 -11.10 0.72 -13.14
N SER A 158 -11.81 1.53 -13.92
CA SER A 158 -13.19 1.88 -13.63
C SER A 158 -14.13 0.69 -13.80
N ALA A 159 -14.03 -0.04 -14.91
CA ALA A 159 -14.79 -1.26 -15.14
C ALA A 159 -14.52 -2.27 -14.04
N ARG A 160 -13.24 -2.46 -13.68
CA ARG A 160 -12.84 -3.37 -12.61
C ARG A 160 -13.47 -2.98 -11.27
N GLN A 161 -13.48 -1.71 -10.94
CA GLN A 161 -14.08 -1.23 -9.71
C GLN A 161 -15.59 -1.49 -9.64
N MET A 162 -16.30 -1.31 -10.75
CA MET A 162 -17.73 -1.62 -10.85
C MET A 162 -17.98 -3.12 -10.69
N GLU A 163 -17.26 -3.96 -11.43
CA GLU A 163 -17.34 -5.43 -11.34
C GLU A 163 -17.12 -5.92 -9.90
N ARG A 164 -16.14 -5.35 -9.19
CA ARG A 164 -15.86 -5.69 -7.78
C ARG A 164 -16.99 -5.29 -6.83
N LYS A 165 -17.61 -4.13 -7.03
CA LYS A 165 -18.75 -3.68 -6.23
C LYS A 165 -19.98 -4.55 -6.46
N GLU A 166 -20.26 -4.88 -7.71
CA GLU A 166 -21.36 -5.80 -8.07
C GLU A 166 -21.15 -7.18 -7.45
N ALA A 167 -19.91 -7.69 -7.48
CA ALA A 167 -19.56 -8.95 -6.83
C ALA A 167 -19.75 -8.91 -5.31
N SER A 168 -19.36 -7.80 -4.66
CA SER A 168 -19.51 -7.62 -3.20
C SER A 168 -20.98 -7.53 -2.78
N ASN A 169 -21.81 -6.86 -3.58
CA ASN A 169 -23.25 -6.71 -3.34
C ASN A 169 -24.08 -7.98 -3.66
N GLY A 170 -23.45 -9.07 -4.11
CA GLY A 170 -24.13 -10.31 -4.46
C GLY A 170 -24.96 -10.22 -5.73
N THR A 171 -24.80 -9.16 -6.53
CA THR A 171 -25.41 -9.00 -7.85
C THR A 171 -24.53 -9.58 -8.95
N SER A 172 -23.49 -10.36 -8.60
CA SER A 172 -22.56 -10.98 -9.55
C SER A 172 -23.33 -11.74 -10.62
N THR A 173 -23.41 -11.17 -11.82
CA THR A 173 -23.69 -11.93 -13.03
C THR A 173 -22.60 -12.99 -13.14
N SER A 174 -22.95 -14.21 -13.54
CA SER A 174 -21.99 -15.26 -13.90
C SER A 174 -21.28 -14.85 -15.20
N GLN A 175 -20.58 -13.73 -15.19
CA GLN A 175 -19.95 -13.11 -16.35
C GLN A 175 -18.66 -13.88 -16.62
N LYS A 176 -18.65 -14.61 -17.73
CA LYS A 176 -17.46 -15.32 -18.22
C LYS A 176 -16.48 -14.40 -18.95
N SER A 177 -16.84 -13.12 -19.15
CA SER A 177 -15.98 -12.09 -19.74
C SER A 177 -16.03 -10.84 -18.86
N PHE A 178 -14.88 -10.19 -18.70
CA PHE A 178 -14.69 -8.96 -17.96
C PHE A 178 -14.28 -7.85 -18.93
N ASP A 179 -15.10 -6.81 -19.04
CA ASP A 179 -14.79 -5.64 -19.87
C ASP A 179 -13.47 -5.00 -19.40
N SER A 180 -13.21 -5.05 -18.08
CA SER A 180 -11.96 -4.60 -17.50
C SER A 180 -10.71 -5.33 -18.01
N LEU A 181 -10.83 -6.63 -18.33
CA LEU A 181 -9.70 -7.43 -18.83
C LEU A 181 -9.35 -7.04 -20.26
N GLU A 182 -10.35 -6.94 -21.15
CA GLU A 182 -10.13 -6.53 -22.54
C GLU A 182 -9.51 -5.13 -22.60
N LEU A 183 -10.01 -4.18 -21.80
CA LEU A 183 -9.46 -2.83 -21.69
C LEU A 183 -8.03 -2.80 -21.12
N TYR A 184 -7.74 -3.66 -20.13
CA TYR A 184 -6.41 -3.79 -19.54
C TYR A 184 -5.39 -4.31 -20.56
N GLN A 185 -5.74 -5.37 -21.29
CA GLN A 185 -4.90 -5.94 -22.34
C GLN A 185 -4.65 -4.95 -23.48
N GLU A 186 -5.69 -4.25 -23.92
CA GLU A 186 -5.58 -3.24 -24.96
C GLU A 186 -4.72 -2.05 -24.51
N SER A 187 -4.83 -1.64 -23.24
CA SER A 187 -3.95 -0.62 -22.67
C SER A 187 -2.48 -1.04 -22.71
N ILE A 188 -2.15 -2.29 -22.40
CA ILE A 188 -0.76 -2.80 -22.44
C ILE A 188 -0.25 -2.82 -23.88
N ARG A 189 -1.05 -3.32 -24.83
CA ARG A 189 -0.68 -3.37 -26.25
C ARG A 189 -0.33 -1.98 -26.80
N LEU A 190 -1.12 -0.96 -26.44
CA LEU A 190 -0.91 0.43 -26.85
C LEU A 190 0.22 1.12 -26.07
N LEU A 191 0.55 0.62 -24.88
CA LEU A 191 1.62 1.14 -24.01
C LEU A 191 3.02 0.72 -24.49
N THR A 192 3.17 -0.47 -25.06
CA THR A 192 4.46 -1.01 -25.54
C THR A 192 5.29 -0.03 -26.38
N PRO A 193 4.79 0.58 -27.47
CA PRO A 193 5.60 1.51 -28.27
C PRO A 193 6.00 2.79 -27.51
N LEU A 194 5.17 3.24 -26.55
CA LEU A 194 5.48 4.41 -25.72
C LEU A 194 6.62 4.11 -24.73
N LEU A 195 6.66 2.87 -24.21
CA LEU A 195 7.74 2.39 -23.34
C LEU A 195 9.06 2.26 -24.11
N GLU A 196 9.03 1.79 -25.36
CA GLU A 196 10.22 1.75 -26.23
C GLU A 196 10.73 3.16 -26.55
N ALA A 197 9.81 4.13 -26.73
CA ALA A 197 10.13 5.53 -26.94
C ALA A 197 10.57 6.28 -25.66
N HIS A 198 10.49 5.63 -24.49
CA HIS A 198 10.76 6.26 -23.18
C HIS A 198 9.93 7.53 -22.95
N ASP A 199 8.67 7.55 -23.39
CA ASP A 199 7.77 8.67 -23.23
C ASP A 199 7.32 8.79 -21.75
N GLN A 200 7.43 9.97 -21.14
CA GLN A 200 6.99 10.18 -19.75
C GLN A 200 5.48 9.99 -19.55
N ALA A 201 4.67 10.07 -20.61
CA ALA A 201 3.25 9.77 -20.58
C ALA A 201 2.95 8.32 -20.16
N VAL A 202 3.92 7.40 -20.22
CA VAL A 202 3.76 6.02 -19.74
C VAL A 202 3.59 5.94 -18.24
N ILE A 203 4.17 6.86 -17.47
CA ILE A 203 4.20 6.83 -16.01
C ILE A 203 2.78 6.81 -15.39
N PRO A 204 1.88 7.77 -15.69
CA PRO A 204 0.51 7.73 -15.18
C PRO A 204 -0.25 6.48 -15.64
N ILE A 205 -0.01 5.99 -16.87
CA ILE A 205 -0.65 4.76 -17.39
C ILE A 205 -0.26 3.57 -16.51
N CYS A 206 1.04 3.38 -16.29
CA CYS A 206 1.58 2.27 -15.50
C CYS A 206 1.07 2.29 -14.06
N VAL A 207 1.00 3.47 -13.43
CA VAL A 207 0.49 3.59 -12.06
C VAL A 207 -1.01 3.28 -11.99
N ILE A 208 -1.81 3.69 -12.98
CA ILE A 208 -3.25 3.35 -13.02
C ILE A 208 -3.45 1.84 -13.23
N LEU A 209 -2.67 1.21 -14.12
CA LEU A 209 -2.70 -0.24 -14.31
C LEU A 209 -2.25 -0.98 -13.04
N CYS A 210 -1.23 -0.48 -12.35
CA CYS A 210 -0.79 -1.00 -11.06
C CYS A 210 -1.91 -0.91 -10.00
N CYS A 211 -2.63 0.22 -9.92
CA CYS A 211 -3.81 0.35 -9.05
C CYS A 211 -4.87 -0.71 -9.37
N LEU A 212 -5.15 -1.00 -10.65
CA LEU A 212 -6.08 -2.05 -11.08
C LEU A 212 -5.62 -3.43 -10.61
N GLU A 213 -4.35 -3.77 -10.83
CA GLU A 213 -3.76 -5.03 -10.38
C GLU A 213 -3.92 -5.19 -8.87
N MET A 214 -3.63 -4.14 -8.12
CA MET A 214 -3.70 -4.11 -6.66
C MET A 214 -5.10 -4.26 -6.09
N MET A 215 -6.13 -3.76 -6.78
CA MET A 215 -7.53 -4.01 -6.40
C MET A 215 -7.89 -5.50 -6.44
N SER A 216 -7.15 -6.27 -7.24
CA SER A 216 -7.38 -7.69 -7.50
C SER A 216 -6.26 -8.58 -6.93
N ALA A 217 -5.24 -8.01 -6.29
CA ALA A 217 -4.06 -8.73 -5.83
C ALA A 217 -4.25 -9.40 -4.47
N SER A 218 -3.51 -10.49 -4.27
CA SER A 218 -3.30 -11.03 -2.93
C SER A 218 -2.29 -10.17 -2.17
N ALA A 219 -2.35 -10.15 -0.83
CA ALA A 219 -1.36 -9.46 -0.01
C ALA A 219 0.09 -9.92 -0.28
N ARG A 220 0.28 -11.16 -0.77
CA ARG A 220 1.60 -11.73 -1.09
C ARG A 220 2.19 -11.16 -2.37
N ASP A 221 1.33 -10.80 -3.34
CA ASP A 221 1.76 -10.27 -4.63
C ASP A 221 1.83 -8.73 -4.64
N TRP A 222 1.35 -8.07 -3.58
CA TRP A 222 1.26 -6.61 -3.46
C TRP A 222 2.55 -5.89 -3.89
N ARG A 223 3.69 -6.31 -3.34
CA ARG A 223 4.99 -5.73 -3.63
C ARG A 223 5.41 -5.96 -5.09
N ARG A 224 5.12 -7.14 -5.65
CA ARG A 224 5.42 -7.50 -7.04
C ARG A 224 4.70 -6.55 -8.03
N HIS A 225 3.50 -6.09 -7.72
CA HIS A 225 2.76 -5.18 -8.59
C HIS A 225 3.40 -3.77 -8.66
N LEU A 226 4.04 -3.32 -7.58
CA LEU A 226 4.58 -1.97 -7.46
C LEU A 226 6.02 -1.81 -7.98
N GLU A 227 6.79 -2.90 -8.04
CA GLU A 227 8.21 -2.89 -8.41
C GLU A 227 8.47 -2.33 -9.81
N GLY A 228 7.61 -2.63 -10.78
CA GLY A 228 7.76 -2.12 -12.14
C GLY A 228 7.63 -0.59 -12.20
N CYS A 229 6.64 -0.02 -11.52
CA CYS A 229 6.48 1.43 -11.42
C CYS A 229 7.63 2.08 -10.65
N ALA A 230 8.12 1.44 -9.58
CA ALA A 230 9.25 1.94 -8.82
C ALA A 230 10.54 2.02 -9.66
N ALA A 231 10.80 0.99 -10.48
CA ALA A 231 11.92 0.99 -11.42
C ALA A 231 11.80 2.11 -12.46
N LEU A 232 10.59 2.36 -12.98
CA LEU A 232 10.36 3.50 -13.88
C LEU A 232 10.59 4.84 -13.18
N PHE A 233 10.14 5.03 -11.93
CA PHE A 233 10.40 6.28 -11.22
C PHE A 233 11.90 6.54 -11.05
N ASP A 234 12.69 5.52 -10.72
CA ASP A 234 14.15 5.65 -10.64
C ASP A 234 14.74 6.02 -12.02
N ALA A 235 14.35 5.29 -13.08
CA ALA A 235 14.82 5.55 -14.44
C ALA A 235 14.48 6.96 -14.96
N PHE A 236 13.29 7.47 -14.63
CA PHE A 236 12.81 8.79 -15.03
C PHE A 236 13.06 9.89 -13.99
N GLN A 237 13.76 9.58 -12.89
CA GLN A 237 14.07 10.49 -11.78
C GLN A 237 12.81 11.17 -11.20
N VAL A 238 11.71 10.42 -11.08
CA VAL A 238 10.45 10.89 -10.51
C VAL A 238 10.48 10.76 -8.99
N HIS A 239 10.27 11.87 -8.29
CA HIS A 239 10.24 11.96 -6.83
C HIS A 239 9.07 12.82 -6.34
N GLY A 240 8.86 12.87 -5.02
CA GLY A 240 7.70 13.52 -4.38
C GLY A 240 7.64 15.05 -4.49
N PHE A 241 8.55 15.66 -5.25
CA PHE A 241 8.69 17.11 -5.39
C PHE A 241 8.87 17.55 -6.84
N CYS A 242 8.57 16.68 -7.82
CA CYS A 242 8.63 17.05 -9.25
C CYS A 242 7.59 18.10 -9.65
N GLY A 243 6.60 18.41 -8.81
CA GLY A 243 5.43 19.21 -9.17
C GLY A 243 4.51 18.49 -10.17
N GLY A 244 3.39 19.15 -10.46
CA GLY A 244 2.43 18.73 -11.50
C GLY A 244 1.96 17.28 -11.41
N LEU A 245 1.70 16.68 -12.57
CA LEU A 245 1.18 15.32 -12.68
C LEU A 245 2.14 14.26 -12.10
N LEU A 246 3.45 14.39 -12.33
CA LEU A 246 4.43 13.39 -11.86
C LEU A 246 4.50 13.32 -10.34
N GLN A 247 4.42 14.46 -9.64
CA GLN A 247 4.34 14.47 -8.18
C GLN A 247 3.07 13.79 -7.66
N ALA A 248 1.91 14.08 -8.28
CA ALA A 248 0.65 13.44 -7.89
C ALA A 248 0.70 11.92 -8.09
N VAL A 249 1.26 11.48 -9.23
CA VAL A 249 1.46 10.06 -9.55
C VAL A 249 2.43 9.39 -8.58
N PHE A 250 3.53 10.06 -8.24
CA PHE A 250 4.49 9.57 -7.25
C PHE A 250 3.84 9.35 -5.88
N TRP A 251 3.13 10.35 -5.35
CA TRP A 251 2.50 10.23 -4.03
C TRP A 251 1.35 9.23 -4.00
N CYS A 252 0.68 9.00 -5.13
CA CYS A 252 -0.26 7.89 -5.26
C CYS A 252 0.44 6.53 -5.07
N HIS A 253 1.56 6.31 -5.77
CA HIS A 253 2.37 5.10 -5.61
C HIS A 253 2.99 4.98 -4.21
N ALA A 254 3.54 6.06 -3.64
CA ALA A 254 4.17 6.05 -2.32
C ALA A 254 3.20 5.57 -1.22
N ARG A 255 1.91 5.93 -1.29
CA ARG A 255 0.89 5.42 -0.36
C ARG A 255 0.62 3.93 -0.54
N MET A 256 0.61 3.44 -1.78
CA MET A 256 0.48 2.02 -2.10
C MET A 256 1.70 1.22 -1.61
N ASP A 257 2.89 1.76 -1.79
CA ASP A 257 4.16 1.18 -1.32
C ASP A 257 4.22 1.14 0.22
N LEU A 258 3.80 2.22 0.89
CA LEU A 258 3.65 2.24 2.34
C LEU A 258 2.70 1.15 2.84
N CYS A 259 1.55 0.94 2.16
CA CYS A 259 0.66 -0.16 2.51
C CYS A 259 1.38 -1.52 2.42
N GLY A 260 2.22 -1.72 1.40
CA GLY A 260 3.06 -2.92 1.28
C GLY A 260 4.01 -3.10 2.46
N ALA A 261 4.69 -2.03 2.88
CA ALA A 261 5.59 -2.07 4.05
C ALA A 261 4.83 -2.41 5.36
N LEU A 262 3.62 -1.85 5.53
CA LEU A 262 2.76 -2.17 6.68
C LEU A 262 2.28 -3.64 6.64
N ILE A 263 1.99 -4.17 5.45
CA ILE A 263 1.60 -5.58 5.25
C ILE A 263 2.72 -6.53 5.68
N SER A 264 3.97 -6.16 5.43
CA SER A 264 5.14 -6.97 5.77
C SER A 264 5.46 -7.02 7.28
N ASP A 265 4.70 -6.32 8.13
CA ASP A 265 4.79 -6.35 9.61
C ASP A 265 6.24 -6.22 10.14
N GLY A 266 6.99 -5.26 9.58
CA GLY A 266 8.37 -4.98 9.98
C GLY A 266 9.44 -5.85 9.30
N THR A 267 9.08 -6.82 8.46
CA THR A 267 10.09 -7.62 7.74
C THR A 267 10.65 -6.94 6.50
N GLN A 268 9.93 -5.96 5.93
CA GLN A 268 10.35 -5.21 4.74
C GLN A 268 9.93 -3.74 4.86
N SER A 269 10.75 -2.85 4.30
CA SER A 269 10.43 -1.42 4.11
C SER A 269 9.73 -1.19 2.77
N THR A 270 9.45 0.08 2.44
CA THR A 270 8.98 0.50 1.12
C THR A 270 9.96 0.07 0.01
N ILE A 271 9.45 -0.14 -1.21
CA ILE A 271 10.24 -0.47 -2.40
C ILE A 271 11.16 0.69 -2.73
N ILE A 272 10.61 1.90 -2.82
CA ILE A 272 11.41 3.11 -3.01
C ILE A 272 11.83 3.58 -1.61
N PRO A 273 13.15 3.66 -1.31
CA PRO A 273 13.61 4.15 -0.03
C PRO A 273 13.11 5.58 0.22
N PRO A 274 12.64 5.93 1.42
CA PRO A 274 12.15 7.27 1.71
C PRO A 274 13.12 8.40 1.35
N LEU A 275 14.44 8.18 1.44
CA LEU A 275 15.43 9.16 1.00
C LEU A 275 15.24 9.57 -0.49
N ALA A 276 14.89 8.62 -1.36
CA ALA A 276 14.65 8.86 -2.78
C ALA A 276 13.30 9.54 -3.07
N TRP A 277 12.47 9.78 -2.05
CA TRP A 277 11.22 10.54 -2.20
C TRP A 277 11.48 12.05 -2.16
N LEU A 278 12.63 12.44 -1.60
CA LEU A 278 13.12 13.81 -1.55
C LEU A 278 13.85 14.15 -2.86
N PRO A 279 14.03 15.44 -3.20
CA PRO A 279 14.84 15.80 -4.35
C PRO A 279 16.29 15.32 -4.21
N PRO A 280 16.96 14.99 -5.33
CA PRO A 280 18.35 14.54 -5.32
C PRO A 280 19.28 15.49 -4.55
N GLY A 281 20.15 14.93 -3.72
CA GLY A 281 21.10 15.68 -2.90
C GLY A 281 20.53 16.26 -1.60
N THR A 282 19.25 16.02 -1.29
CA THR A 282 18.66 16.41 0.00
C THR A 282 19.20 15.50 1.11
N ASP A 283 19.76 16.11 2.16
CA ASP A 283 20.06 15.39 3.40
C ASP A 283 18.75 15.06 4.13
N GLU A 284 18.56 13.80 4.47
CA GLU A 284 17.42 13.29 5.22
C GLU A 284 17.16 14.07 6.51
N SER A 285 18.23 14.53 7.19
CA SER A 285 18.11 15.32 8.42
C SER A 285 17.35 16.63 8.22
N ASN A 286 17.27 17.12 6.98
CA ASN A 286 16.58 18.34 6.59
C ASN A 286 15.21 18.09 5.95
N ALA A 287 14.72 16.84 5.90
CA ALA A 287 13.43 16.49 5.29
C ALA A 287 12.29 17.35 5.86
N ARG A 288 12.21 17.49 7.19
CA ARG A 288 11.20 18.35 7.87
C ARG A 288 11.18 19.77 7.32
N GLN A 289 12.35 20.41 7.22
CA GLN A 289 12.47 21.77 6.71
C GLN A 289 12.05 21.86 5.25
N TYR A 290 12.32 20.81 4.46
CA TYR A 290 11.94 20.77 3.06
C TYR A 290 10.42 20.75 2.88
N PHE A 291 9.70 19.91 3.61
CA PHE A 291 8.24 19.91 3.61
C PHE A 291 7.65 21.24 4.13
N GLN A 292 8.19 21.77 5.24
CA GLN A 292 7.73 23.04 5.82
C GLN A 292 7.90 24.23 4.86
N LYS A 293 8.96 24.26 4.05
CA LYS A 293 9.21 25.36 3.09
C LYS A 293 8.14 25.47 1.99
N MET A 294 7.47 24.37 1.66
CA MET A 294 6.49 24.35 0.58
C MET A 294 5.19 25.09 0.94
N GLN A 295 4.85 25.17 2.23
CA GLN A 295 3.64 25.85 2.72
C GLN A 295 2.36 25.39 2.01
N ASP A 296 2.30 24.09 1.70
CA ASP A 296 1.23 23.45 0.96
C ASP A 296 0.56 22.39 1.87
N PRO A 297 -0.75 22.50 2.13
CA PRO A 297 -1.50 21.53 2.95
C PRO A 297 -1.40 20.08 2.45
N ASP A 298 -1.37 19.86 1.14
CA ASP A 298 -1.27 18.53 0.56
C ASP A 298 0.13 17.96 0.76
N LEU A 299 1.18 18.78 0.63
CA LEU A 299 2.53 18.33 0.96
C LEU A 299 2.73 18.11 2.46
N HIS A 300 2.04 18.86 3.33
CA HIS A 300 2.00 18.57 4.77
C HIS A 300 1.31 17.22 5.02
N ALA A 301 0.22 16.89 4.31
CA ALA A 301 -0.41 15.57 4.38
C ALA A 301 0.52 14.46 3.86
N ASN A 302 1.21 14.68 2.74
CA ASN A 302 2.21 13.76 2.20
C ASN A 302 3.40 13.56 3.16
N TYR A 303 3.76 14.56 3.96
CA TYR A 303 4.79 14.40 4.99
C TYR A 303 4.40 13.34 6.04
N ALA A 304 3.11 13.18 6.36
CA ALA A 304 2.66 12.07 7.22
C ALA A 304 2.90 10.69 6.59
N VAL A 305 2.74 10.56 5.27
CA VAL A 305 3.07 9.33 4.52
C VAL A 305 4.56 9.04 4.65
N TYR A 306 5.39 10.06 4.42
CA TYR A 306 6.83 9.96 4.53
C TYR A 306 7.27 9.52 5.94
N LEU A 307 6.75 10.17 6.99
CA LEU A 307 7.08 9.81 8.37
C LEU A 307 6.63 8.40 8.75
N CYS A 308 5.46 7.97 8.28
CA CYS A 308 5.01 6.59 8.49
C CYS A 308 5.90 5.59 7.74
N ALA A 309 6.37 5.92 6.53
CA ALA A 309 7.32 5.10 5.79
C ALA A 309 8.69 5.02 6.50
N LYS A 310 9.18 6.13 7.07
CA LYS A 310 10.39 6.13 7.92
C LYS A 310 10.23 5.26 9.17
N ALA A 311 9.03 5.19 9.75
CA ALA A 311 8.77 4.28 10.87
C ALA A 311 8.85 2.81 10.43
N CYS A 312 8.28 2.46 9.27
CA CYS A 312 8.41 1.13 8.68
C CYS A 312 9.87 0.79 8.36
N GLU A 313 10.62 1.72 7.77
CA GLU A 313 12.05 1.55 7.46
C GLU A 313 12.87 1.30 8.73
N LEU A 314 12.68 2.11 9.78
CA LEU A 314 13.39 1.96 11.04
C LEU A 314 13.14 0.60 11.70
N ILE A 315 11.89 0.14 11.71
CA ILE A 315 11.51 -1.18 12.24
C ILE A 315 12.13 -2.27 11.39
N SER A 316 12.05 -2.16 10.07
CA SER A 316 12.64 -3.15 9.16
C SER A 316 14.15 -3.26 9.32
N ASP A 317 14.86 -2.14 9.39
CA ASP A 317 16.29 -2.14 9.66
C ASP A 317 16.61 -2.83 10.99
N ARG A 318 15.79 -2.60 12.02
CA ARG A 318 16.00 -3.20 13.34
C ARG A 318 15.74 -4.71 13.33
N THR A 319 14.67 -5.16 12.69
CA THR A 319 14.34 -6.59 12.53
C THR A 319 15.42 -7.31 11.73
N HIS A 320 15.90 -6.74 10.63
CA HIS A 320 17.00 -7.31 9.84
C HIS A 320 18.31 -7.41 10.65
N HIS A 321 18.60 -6.41 11.46
CA HIS A 321 19.78 -6.42 12.33
C HIS A 321 19.67 -7.46 13.45
N ASP A 322 18.58 -7.45 14.22
CA ASP A 322 18.45 -8.25 15.44
C ASP A 322 18.02 -9.70 15.18
N GLU A 323 17.10 -9.92 14.25
CA GLU A 323 16.49 -11.24 14.01
C GLU A 323 17.16 -11.99 12.87
N LEU A 324 17.59 -11.27 11.81
CA LEU A 324 18.21 -11.87 10.63
C LEU A 324 19.74 -11.75 10.60
N GLY A 325 20.34 -11.03 11.55
CA GLY A 325 21.79 -10.88 11.66
C GLY A 325 22.44 -10.10 10.50
N VAL A 326 21.67 -9.28 9.78
CA VAL A 326 22.16 -8.48 8.66
C VAL A 326 22.98 -7.30 9.18
N SER A 327 24.21 -7.15 8.70
CA SER A 327 25.09 -6.04 9.07
C SER A 327 24.72 -4.74 8.32
N ASN A 328 23.57 -4.15 8.66
CA ASN A 328 23.06 -2.89 8.10
C ASN A 328 23.39 -1.63 8.94
N GLY A 329 24.11 -1.78 10.06
CA GLY A 329 24.49 -0.67 10.93
C GLY A 329 23.41 -0.17 11.90
N CYS A 330 22.24 -0.82 11.99
CA CYS A 330 21.15 -0.47 12.92
C CYS A 330 21.42 -0.94 14.36
N THR A 331 22.53 -0.47 14.95
CA THR A 331 22.86 -0.73 16.35
C THR A 331 21.79 -0.18 17.29
N ALA A 332 21.78 -0.63 18.55
CA ALA A 332 20.79 -0.15 19.53
C ALA A 332 20.86 1.37 19.76
N GLU A 333 22.06 1.97 19.68
CA GLU A 333 22.26 3.42 19.80
C GLU A 333 21.72 4.16 18.57
N VAL A 334 22.04 3.68 17.36
CA VAL A 334 21.54 4.26 16.11
C VAL A 334 20.01 4.17 16.04
N PHE A 335 19.45 3.02 16.41
CA PHE A 335 18.01 2.81 16.50
C PHE A 335 17.36 3.80 17.47
N SER A 336 17.91 3.95 18.68
CA SER A 336 17.36 4.86 19.70
C SER A 336 17.39 6.33 19.26
N SER A 337 18.47 6.73 18.59
CA SER A 337 18.64 8.09 18.02
C SER A 337 17.64 8.35 16.90
N ARG A 338 17.52 7.43 15.93
CA ARG A 338 16.53 7.52 14.83
C ARG A 338 15.10 7.53 15.35
N TRP A 339 14.79 6.66 16.32
CA TRP A 339 13.48 6.58 16.97
C TRP A 339 13.11 7.92 17.62
N THR A 340 14.02 8.51 18.38
CA THR A 340 13.79 9.79 19.07
C THR A 340 13.53 10.91 18.07
N ARG A 341 14.38 11.03 17.05
CA ARG A 341 14.20 12.04 16.00
C ARG A 341 12.87 11.89 15.28
N LEU A 342 12.51 10.66 14.92
CA LEU A 342 11.27 10.39 14.20
C LEU A 342 10.03 10.63 15.07
N TRP A 343 10.11 10.33 16.37
CA TRP A 343 9.08 10.71 17.32
C TRP A 343 8.90 12.23 17.38
N ASP A 344 10.01 12.98 17.47
CA ASP A 344 10.00 14.45 17.47
C ASP A 344 9.47 15.02 16.15
N ASP A 345 9.78 14.41 15.00
CA ASP A 345 9.22 14.79 13.70
C ASP A 345 7.71 14.59 13.65
N LEU A 346 7.20 13.48 14.20
CA LEU A 346 5.75 13.24 14.30
C LEU A 346 5.07 14.25 15.23
N GLN A 347 5.68 14.58 16.37
CA GLN A 347 5.13 15.59 17.28
C GLN A 347 5.12 16.98 16.62
N ALA A 348 6.18 17.34 15.89
CA ALA A 348 6.18 18.58 15.12
C ALA A 348 5.10 18.57 14.02
N TRP A 349 4.94 17.44 13.31
CA TRP A 349 3.92 17.31 12.27
C TRP A 349 2.51 17.58 12.79
N ILE A 350 2.15 17.04 13.96
CA ILE A 350 0.80 17.19 14.55
C ILE A 350 0.55 18.62 15.05
N ASP A 351 1.58 19.29 15.57
CA ASP A 351 1.50 20.64 16.10
C ASP A 351 1.49 21.70 14.98
N ASP A 352 2.23 21.47 13.90
CA ASP A 352 2.39 22.39 12.77
C ASP A 352 1.32 22.24 11.68
N ARG A 353 0.25 21.45 11.92
CA ARG A 353 -0.79 21.22 10.90
C ARG A 353 -1.42 22.54 10.44
N PRO A 354 -1.53 22.79 9.12
CA PRO A 354 -2.34 23.88 8.61
C PRO A 354 -3.82 23.67 8.94
N TYR A 355 -4.61 24.75 8.87
CA TYR A 355 -5.98 24.74 9.40
C TYR A 355 -6.91 23.75 8.66
N GLU A 356 -6.63 23.45 7.39
CA GLU A 356 -7.33 22.45 6.59
C GLU A 356 -7.14 21.02 7.13
N LEU A 357 -6.04 20.78 7.84
CA LEU A 357 -5.66 19.47 8.39
C LEU A 357 -6.10 19.28 9.86
N LEU A 358 -6.71 20.29 10.46
CA LEU A 358 -7.27 20.22 11.80
C LEU A 358 -8.68 19.60 11.80
N PRO A 359 -9.08 18.91 12.88
CA PRO A 359 -10.43 18.39 12.99
C PRO A 359 -11.43 19.56 13.07
N LEU A 360 -12.52 19.47 12.30
CA LEU A 360 -13.64 20.40 12.38
C LEU A 360 -14.35 20.26 13.74
N GLN A 361 -14.56 19.02 14.18
CA GLN A 361 -15.15 18.73 15.47
C GLN A 361 -14.64 17.39 16.00
N THR A 362 -14.39 17.34 17.32
CA THR A 362 -14.07 16.11 18.05
C THR A 362 -15.07 15.94 19.18
N VAL A 363 -15.70 14.76 19.24
CA VAL A 363 -16.59 14.35 20.33
C VAL A 363 -16.04 13.06 20.92
N GLU A 364 -15.70 13.09 22.21
CA GLU A 364 -15.30 11.89 22.93
C GLU A 364 -16.53 11.01 23.17
N SER A 365 -16.54 9.82 22.55
CA SER A 365 -17.60 8.83 22.66
C SER A 365 -17.02 7.43 22.85
N ARG A 366 -17.90 6.46 23.16
CA ARG A 366 -17.52 5.06 23.32
C ARG A 366 -18.22 4.19 22.26
N PRO A 367 -17.56 3.15 21.74
CA PRO A 367 -16.20 2.74 22.09
C PRO A 367 -15.09 3.57 21.43
N PHE A 368 -15.41 4.28 20.35
CA PHE A 368 -14.50 5.15 19.60
C PHE A 368 -14.96 6.61 19.66
N PRO A 369 -14.04 7.58 19.62
CA PRO A 369 -14.38 8.99 19.46
C PRO A 369 -14.91 9.29 18.07
N GLN A 370 -15.68 10.36 17.93
CA GLN A 370 -16.06 10.92 16.63
C GLN A 370 -15.15 12.09 16.30
N ILE A 371 -14.47 12.03 15.15
CA ILE A 371 -13.50 13.05 14.73
C ILE A 371 -13.77 13.39 13.27
N LEU A 372 -14.48 14.49 13.06
CA LEU A 372 -14.87 14.95 11.74
C LEU A 372 -13.79 15.87 11.18
N TYR A 373 -13.29 15.54 9.99
CA TYR A 373 -12.41 16.40 9.22
C TYR A 373 -13.15 16.97 8.01
N LEU A 374 -12.84 18.22 7.67
CA LEU A 374 -13.41 18.86 6.49
C LEU A 374 -12.68 18.43 5.21
N HIS A 375 -11.35 18.39 5.25
CA HIS A 375 -10.51 18.07 4.11
C HIS A 375 -10.15 16.58 4.07
N TRP A 376 -10.23 15.95 2.90
CA TRP A 376 -9.95 14.52 2.77
C TRP A 376 -8.47 14.19 3.03
N ALA A 377 -7.55 15.09 2.68
CA ALA A 377 -6.13 14.93 3.03
C ALA A 377 -5.91 14.88 4.56
N ALA A 378 -6.73 15.59 5.34
CA ALA A 378 -6.68 15.57 6.80
C ALA A 378 -7.08 14.21 7.36
N ILE A 379 -8.09 13.55 6.78
CA ILE A 379 -8.57 12.24 7.25
C ILE A 379 -7.42 11.23 7.27
N SER A 380 -6.79 11.02 6.11
CA SER A 380 -5.80 9.95 5.98
C SER A 380 -4.42 10.32 6.54
N SER A 381 -4.00 11.59 6.46
CA SER A 381 -2.72 11.98 7.07
C SER A 381 -2.75 11.85 8.60
N ASN A 382 -3.87 12.18 9.25
CA ASN A 382 -4.02 11.95 10.69
C ASN A 382 -4.13 10.45 11.04
N GLN A 383 -4.78 9.63 10.20
CA GLN A 383 -4.72 8.16 10.37
C GLN A 383 -3.27 7.66 10.34
N LEU A 384 -2.48 8.10 9.36
CA LEU A 384 -1.08 7.71 9.21
C LEU A 384 -0.19 8.22 10.34
N TYR A 385 -0.44 9.42 10.87
CA TYR A 385 0.20 9.90 12.09
C TYR A 385 -0.04 8.94 13.27
N HIS A 386 -1.32 8.58 13.52
CA HIS A 386 -1.63 7.65 14.61
C HIS A 386 -1.02 6.26 14.36
N THR A 387 -1.00 5.78 13.11
CA THR A 387 -0.33 4.54 12.72
C THR A 387 1.17 4.58 12.99
N ALA A 388 1.87 5.64 12.60
CA ALA A 388 3.29 5.80 12.86
C ALA A 388 3.60 5.83 14.37
N CYS A 389 2.77 6.52 15.17
CA CYS A 389 2.88 6.49 16.62
C CYS A 389 2.70 5.08 17.20
N ILE A 390 1.72 4.29 16.71
CA ILE A 390 1.53 2.90 17.15
C ILE A 390 2.78 2.06 16.86
N LEU A 391 3.36 2.19 15.67
CA LEU A 391 4.58 1.48 15.26
C LEU A 391 5.77 1.83 16.17
N LEU A 392 5.97 3.12 16.44
CA LEU A 392 7.07 3.58 17.30
C LEU A 392 6.88 3.21 18.76
N LEU A 393 5.66 3.34 19.31
CA LEU A 393 5.38 2.94 20.69
C LEU A 393 5.59 1.43 20.90
N SER A 394 5.27 0.61 19.89
CA SER A 394 5.48 -0.84 19.92
C SER A 394 6.96 -1.23 19.87
N SER A 395 7.81 -0.34 19.36
CA SER A 395 9.26 -0.55 19.18
C SER A 395 10.11 0.37 20.07
N MET A 396 9.53 0.93 21.14
CA MET A 396 10.19 1.90 22.01
C MET A 396 11.54 1.36 22.55
N PRO A 397 12.66 2.12 22.42
CA PRO A 397 13.97 1.69 22.89
C PRO A 397 14.02 1.41 24.39
N ARG A 398 14.82 0.42 24.79
CA ARG A 398 15.05 0.10 26.20
C ARG A 398 15.76 1.27 26.89
N GLY A 399 15.20 1.74 28.01
CA GLY A 399 15.74 2.88 28.77
C GLY A 399 15.14 4.24 28.37
N GLN A 400 14.30 4.29 27.34
CA GLN A 400 13.49 5.48 27.05
C GLN A 400 12.45 5.66 28.17
N ASN A 401 12.28 6.91 28.63
CA ASN A 401 11.22 7.21 29.58
C ASN A 401 9.85 7.03 28.91
N PRO A 402 8.84 6.50 29.63
CA PRO A 402 7.48 6.44 29.12
C PRO A 402 7.01 7.84 28.68
N ILE A 403 6.41 7.91 27.51
CA ILE A 403 5.83 9.17 27.01
C ILE A 403 4.58 9.48 27.85
N PRO A 404 4.49 10.67 28.47
CA PRO A 404 3.37 11.01 29.33
C PRO A 404 2.10 11.30 28.53
N GLY A 405 0.94 11.09 29.18
CA GLY A 405 -0.36 11.46 28.63
C GLY A 405 -0.87 10.54 27.52
N ALA A 406 -1.85 11.03 26.77
CA ALA A 406 -2.54 10.24 25.74
C ALA A 406 -1.63 9.86 24.57
N ALA A 407 -0.67 10.72 24.21
CA ALA A 407 0.29 10.47 23.13
C ALA A 407 1.21 9.27 23.39
N GLY A 408 1.39 8.86 24.65
CA GLY A 408 2.14 7.65 24.99
C GLY A 408 1.34 6.35 24.93
N SER A 409 0.04 6.40 24.62
CA SER A 409 -0.85 5.24 24.68
C SER A 409 -1.17 4.70 23.28
N SER A 410 -0.64 3.52 22.94
CA SER A 410 -0.93 2.87 21.66
C SER A 410 -2.43 2.61 21.47
N ILE A 411 -3.16 2.30 22.55
CA ILE A 411 -4.62 2.09 22.52
C ILE A 411 -5.35 3.40 22.21
N TRP A 412 -4.88 4.54 22.73
CA TRP A 412 -5.46 5.84 22.39
C TRP A 412 -5.31 6.13 20.89
N HIS A 413 -4.12 5.94 20.33
CA HIS A 413 -3.88 6.08 18.90
C HIS A 413 -4.75 5.11 18.08
N ALA A 414 -4.86 3.85 18.48
CA ALA A 414 -5.70 2.85 17.81
C ALA A 414 -7.17 3.29 17.76
N LYS A 415 -7.71 3.77 18.89
CA LYS A 415 -9.09 4.26 18.97
C LYS A 415 -9.30 5.51 18.12
N ARG A 416 -8.31 6.41 18.02
CA ARG A 416 -8.35 7.55 17.11
C ARG A 416 -8.42 7.08 15.66
N THR A 417 -7.56 6.15 15.23
CA THR A 417 -7.60 5.58 13.87
C THR A 417 -8.97 5.00 13.51
N CYS A 418 -9.57 4.20 14.41
CA CYS A 418 -10.91 3.67 14.21
C CYS A 418 -11.97 4.78 14.18
N GLY A 419 -11.93 5.73 15.12
CA GLY A 419 -12.87 6.85 15.19
C GLY A 419 -12.85 7.75 13.95
N ILE A 420 -11.67 8.07 13.44
CA ILE A 420 -11.50 8.83 12.18
C ILE A 420 -12.16 8.09 11.02
N SER A 421 -11.89 6.78 10.91
CA SER A 421 -12.42 5.97 9.82
C SER A 421 -13.94 5.83 9.88
N LEU A 422 -14.52 5.72 11.08
CA LEU A 422 -15.97 5.63 11.27
C LEU A 422 -16.70 6.96 11.01
N THR A 423 -16.05 8.08 11.32
CA THR A 423 -16.71 9.40 11.25
C THR A 423 -16.74 9.97 9.84
N ASN A 424 -15.75 9.62 9.00
CA ASN A 424 -15.54 10.30 7.71
C ASN A 424 -15.86 9.36 6.54
N PRO A 425 -16.85 9.68 5.68
CA PRO A 425 -17.33 8.77 4.63
C PRO A 425 -16.51 8.79 3.34
N HIS A 426 -15.37 9.49 3.28
CA HIS A 426 -14.61 9.66 2.04
C HIS A 426 -14.01 8.32 1.58
N HIS A 427 -14.52 7.76 0.47
CA HIS A 427 -14.17 6.42 -0.03
C HIS A 427 -12.67 6.25 -0.24
N GLY A 428 -11.98 7.27 -0.78
CA GLY A 428 -10.54 7.19 -0.97
C GLY A 428 -9.77 6.99 0.33
N CYS A 429 -10.14 7.74 1.37
CA CYS A 429 -9.48 7.68 2.68
C CYS A 429 -9.75 6.33 3.35
N LEU A 430 -10.97 5.81 3.19
CA LEU A 430 -11.35 4.49 3.68
C LEU A 430 -10.52 3.37 3.03
N ASN A 431 -10.24 3.43 1.73
CA ASN A 431 -9.35 2.46 1.06
C ASN A 431 -7.95 2.44 1.68
N ASN A 432 -7.42 3.61 1.99
CA ASN A 432 -6.09 3.75 2.59
C ASN A 432 -6.09 3.48 4.11
N ALA A 433 -7.26 3.37 4.74
CA ALA A 433 -7.40 3.10 6.16
C ALA A 433 -7.25 1.61 6.51
N ILE A 434 -7.26 0.68 5.55
CA ILE A 434 -7.28 -0.77 5.85
C ILE A 434 -6.06 -1.23 6.64
N GLN A 435 -4.85 -0.81 6.26
CA GLN A 435 -3.64 -1.18 7.02
C GLN A 435 -3.57 -0.47 8.38
N PRO A 436 -3.85 0.84 8.49
CA PRO A 436 -4.06 1.52 9.77
C PRO A 436 -5.06 0.83 10.70
N LEU A 437 -6.22 0.42 10.16
CA LEU A 437 -7.30 -0.26 10.89
C LEU A 437 -6.89 -1.66 11.35
N TRP A 438 -6.14 -2.40 10.53
CA TRP A 438 -5.59 -3.69 10.92
C TRP A 438 -4.60 -3.56 12.09
N LEU A 439 -3.67 -2.60 12.03
CA LEU A 439 -2.74 -2.32 13.13
C LEU A 439 -3.45 -1.87 14.40
N ALA A 440 -4.40 -0.94 14.28
CA ALA A 440 -5.22 -0.50 15.41
C ALA A 440 -6.02 -1.65 16.01
N GLY A 441 -6.62 -2.49 15.15
CA GLY A 441 -7.46 -3.63 15.53
C GLY A 441 -6.75 -4.67 16.39
N ARG A 442 -5.45 -4.91 16.14
CA ARG A 442 -4.62 -5.81 16.96
C ARG A 442 -4.48 -5.36 18.41
N LEU A 443 -4.70 -4.08 18.70
CA LEU A 443 -4.62 -3.50 20.04
C LEU A 443 -5.98 -3.43 20.76
N LEU A 444 -7.07 -3.71 20.05
CA LEU A 444 -8.42 -3.76 20.62
C LEU A 444 -8.61 -5.09 21.35
N THR A 445 -9.41 -5.07 22.42
CA THR A 445 -9.62 -6.25 23.27
C THR A 445 -11.10 -6.55 23.52
N HIS A 446 -11.99 -5.57 23.33
CA HIS A 446 -13.40 -5.74 23.64
C HIS A 446 -14.19 -6.22 22.40
N GLU A 447 -15.04 -7.23 22.55
CA GLU A 447 -15.79 -7.83 21.44
C GLU A 447 -16.65 -6.81 20.66
N ALA A 448 -17.26 -5.85 21.35
CA ALA A 448 -17.99 -4.76 20.70
C ALA A 448 -17.11 -3.89 19.77
N GLU A 449 -15.85 -3.65 20.14
CA GLU A 449 -14.89 -2.93 19.29
C GLU A 449 -14.51 -3.76 18.07
N HIS A 450 -14.31 -5.06 18.26
CA HIS A 450 -14.01 -6.01 17.18
C HIS A 450 -15.16 -6.07 16.18
N SER A 451 -16.41 -6.16 16.65
CA SER A 451 -17.58 -6.21 15.78
C SER A 451 -17.69 -4.96 14.90
N ILE A 452 -17.53 -3.77 15.50
CA ILE A 452 -17.60 -2.50 14.76
C ILE A 452 -16.47 -2.42 13.72
N LEU A 453 -15.26 -2.83 14.09
CA LEU A 453 -14.13 -2.82 13.16
C LEU A 453 -14.33 -3.79 12.00
N VAL A 454 -14.84 -4.99 12.27
CA VAL A 454 -15.14 -6.00 11.25
C VAL A 454 -16.22 -5.48 10.29
N ASP A 455 -17.27 -4.86 10.80
CA ASP A 455 -18.34 -4.29 9.98
C ASP A 455 -17.80 -3.12 9.14
N LEU A 456 -16.99 -2.23 9.71
CA LEU A 456 -16.31 -1.18 8.96
C LEU A 456 -15.47 -1.74 7.81
N ILE A 457 -14.66 -2.78 8.04
CA ILE A 457 -13.83 -3.38 6.96
C ILE A 457 -14.71 -3.91 5.82
N ARG A 458 -15.84 -4.56 6.14
CA ARG A 458 -16.82 -5.05 5.14
C ARG A 458 -17.49 -3.90 4.38
N ASP A 459 -17.85 -2.83 5.09
CA ASP A 459 -18.47 -1.65 4.50
C ASP A 459 -17.52 -0.97 3.51
N ILE A 460 -16.22 -0.94 3.82
CA ILE A 460 -15.20 -0.42 2.89
C ILE A 460 -15.15 -1.27 1.62
N GLU A 461 -15.11 -2.60 1.71
CA GLU A 461 -15.06 -3.48 0.53
C GLU A 461 -16.31 -3.34 -0.35
N SER A 462 -17.50 -3.35 0.24
CA SER A 462 -18.77 -3.18 -0.50
C SER A 462 -18.92 -1.80 -1.14
N THR A 463 -18.47 -0.74 -0.45
CA THR A 463 -18.61 0.62 -0.95
C THR A 463 -17.61 0.94 -2.06
N THR A 464 -16.38 0.41 -1.95
CA THR A 464 -15.26 0.84 -2.79
C THR A 464 -14.86 -0.17 -3.86
N GLY A 465 -15.16 -1.46 -3.66
CA GLY A 465 -14.71 -2.56 -4.51
C GLY A 465 -13.28 -3.05 -4.21
N TRP A 466 -12.55 -2.39 -3.31
CA TRP A 466 -11.23 -2.83 -2.89
C TRP A 466 -11.33 -4.10 -2.03
N GLY A 467 -10.47 -5.08 -2.28
CA GLY A 467 -10.41 -6.27 -1.43
C GLY A 467 -9.84 -5.97 -0.06
N THR A 468 -10.66 -6.00 1.00
CA THR A 468 -10.26 -5.65 2.37
C THR A 468 -10.56 -6.77 3.37
N CYS A 469 -11.56 -7.62 3.09
CA CYS A 469 -12.04 -8.64 4.02
C CYS A 469 -11.01 -9.72 4.37
N TRP A 470 -9.88 -9.82 3.65
CA TRP A 470 -8.74 -10.68 4.02
C TRP A 470 -8.12 -10.31 5.35
N ARG A 471 -8.25 -9.04 5.77
CA ARG A 471 -7.75 -8.61 7.08
C ARG A 471 -8.59 -9.11 8.25
N ILE A 472 -9.83 -9.54 8.03
CA ILE A 472 -10.71 -10.02 9.10
C ILE A 472 -10.18 -11.33 9.72
N PRO A 473 -9.79 -12.36 8.95
CA PRO A 473 -9.09 -13.53 9.50
C PRO A 473 -7.81 -13.20 10.28
N ASP A 474 -6.98 -12.27 9.79
CA ASP A 474 -5.75 -11.85 10.48
C ASP A 474 -6.06 -11.23 11.85
N LEU A 475 -7.09 -10.38 11.91
CA LEU A 475 -7.58 -9.80 13.16
C LEU A 475 -8.15 -10.86 14.11
N GLY A 476 -8.94 -11.81 13.58
CA GLY A 476 -9.45 -12.93 14.36
C GLY A 476 -8.33 -13.77 15.00
N ALA A 477 -7.25 -14.02 14.24
CA ALA A 477 -6.06 -14.68 14.78
C ALA A 477 -5.41 -13.87 15.92
N ALA A 478 -5.29 -12.55 15.76
CA ALA A 478 -4.77 -11.66 16.82
C ALA A 478 -5.67 -11.64 18.07
N TRP A 479 -6.99 -11.74 17.91
CA TRP A 479 -7.95 -11.79 19.02
C TRP A 479 -8.13 -13.19 19.64
N GLY A 480 -7.55 -14.22 19.02
CA GLY A 480 -7.63 -15.61 19.49
C GLY A 480 -8.95 -16.33 19.15
N TYR A 481 -9.75 -15.83 18.20
CA TYR A 481 -10.97 -16.51 17.75
C TYR A 481 -11.31 -16.24 16.28
N SER A 482 -11.99 -17.18 15.64
CA SER A 482 -12.43 -17.01 14.25
C SER A 482 -13.68 -16.13 14.18
N VAL A 483 -13.60 -15.07 13.37
CA VAL A 483 -14.74 -14.20 13.08
C VAL A 483 -15.64 -14.89 12.05
N ARG A 484 -16.92 -15.07 12.38
CA ARG A 484 -17.88 -15.71 11.46
C ARG A 484 -17.98 -14.92 10.15
N ARG A 485 -17.96 -15.63 9.02
CA ARG A 485 -18.39 -15.09 7.73
C ARG A 485 -19.88 -14.78 7.80
N ARG A 486 -20.27 -13.56 7.42
CA ARG A 486 -21.69 -13.22 7.23
C ARG A 486 -22.17 -14.00 6.00
N ASN A 487 -23.26 -14.76 6.13
CA ASN A 487 -23.84 -15.46 4.98
C ASN A 487 -24.43 -14.42 4.03
N ARG A 488 -24.15 -14.56 2.72
CA ARG A 488 -24.59 -13.67 1.62
C ARG A 488 -26.12 -13.48 1.51
N SER A 489 -26.92 -14.17 2.33
CA SER A 489 -28.39 -14.14 2.33
C SER A 489 -29.01 -13.05 3.22
N GLU A 490 -28.25 -12.36 4.09
CA GLU A 490 -28.83 -11.38 5.02
C GLU A 490 -29.07 -9.98 4.42
N HIS A 491 -28.43 -9.65 3.29
CA HIS A 491 -28.66 -8.36 2.60
C HIS A 491 -30.08 -8.24 2.01
N ALA A 492 -30.76 -9.35 1.72
CA ALA A 492 -32.10 -9.31 1.14
C ALA A 492 -33.22 -8.91 2.14
N HIS A 493 -32.92 -8.84 3.44
CA HIS A 493 -33.94 -8.63 4.47
C HIS A 493 -33.94 -7.25 5.15
N VAL A 494 -32.89 -6.44 4.99
CA VAL A 494 -32.81 -5.11 5.63
C VAL A 494 -33.37 -4.00 4.73
N ASP A 495 -33.34 -4.16 3.40
CA ASP A 495 -33.87 -3.16 2.45
C ASP A 495 -35.40 -3.26 2.21
N LYS A 496 -36.11 -4.14 2.91
CA LYS A 496 -37.58 -4.26 2.80
C LYS A 496 -38.36 -3.72 4.01
N SER A 497 -37.69 -3.15 5.01
CA SER A 497 -38.36 -2.61 6.21
C SER A 497 -38.44 -1.09 6.26
N LEU A 498 -38.07 -0.38 5.19
CA LEU A 498 -38.28 1.06 5.04
C LEU A 498 -38.90 1.35 3.67
N ASN A 499 -40.20 1.08 3.55
CA ASN A 499 -41.09 1.71 2.58
C ASN A 499 -42.42 2.01 3.26
#